data_AF-K2GR91-F1
#
_entry.id   AF-K2GR91-F1
#
_cell.length_a   1.000
_cell.length_b   1.000
_cell.length_c   1.000
_cell.angle_alpha   90.00
_cell.angle_beta   90.00
_cell.angle_gamma   90.00
#
_symmetry.space_group_name_H-M   'P 1'
#
loop_
_entity.id
_entity.type
_entity.pdbx_description
1 polymer ?
#
loop_
_entity_poly.entity_id
_entity_poly.type
_entity_poly.pdbx_seq_one_letter_code
_entity_poly.pdbx_strand_id
1 'polypeptide(L)'
;MQSKRDLISLTNLWFDGTHTEFTHAFIERFAYEWVIEIVNPQPIPLIEDKDYLMTLSFEQEDGLTFSSINIEAYDIMQGEEFTVYRFYMYPL
;
A
#
# COMPACT_ATOMS: atom_id res chain seq x y z
N MET A 1 7.40 -8.21 24.75
CA MET A 1 8.43 -7.84 23.78
C MET A 1 7.74 -7.18 22.61
N GLN A 2 7.85 -5.86 22.49
CA GLN A 2 7.24 -5.11 21.41
C GLN A 2 8.08 -5.39 20.15
N SER A 3 7.59 -6.27 19.27
CA SER A 3 8.25 -6.51 17.99
C SER A 3 8.30 -5.17 17.27
N LYS A 4 9.50 -4.65 17.03
CA LYS A 4 9.71 -3.39 16.33
C LYS A 4 9.28 -3.67 14.89
N ARG A 5 8.04 -3.30 14.53
CA ARG A 5 7.56 -3.43 13.15
C ARG A 5 8.51 -2.62 12.28
N ASP A 6 9.04 -3.26 11.23
CA ASP A 6 9.89 -2.60 10.26
C ASP A 6 8.98 -1.86 9.27
N LEU A 7 8.53 -0.67 9.71
CA LEU A 7 7.62 0.19 8.95
C LEU A 7 8.43 1.29 8.29
N ILE A 8 8.35 1.35 6.97
CA ILE A 8 9.00 2.39 6.17
C ILE A 8 7.90 3.18 5.46
N SER A 9 7.91 4.51 5.63
CA SER A 9 6.93 5.38 4.97
C SER A 9 7.12 5.40 3.46
N LEU A 10 6.02 5.54 2.72
CA LEU A 10 6.04 5.74 1.27
C LEU A 10 5.92 7.22 0.94
N THR A 11 6.64 7.65 -0.10
CA THR A 11 6.58 9.02 -0.64
C THR A 11 5.73 9.11 -1.90
N ASN A 12 5.77 8.08 -2.74
CA ASN A 12 4.97 7.98 -3.95
C ASN A 12 4.37 6.58 -4.11
N LEU A 13 3.21 6.50 -4.76
CA LEU A 13 2.46 5.27 -4.97
C LEU A 13 1.80 5.28 -6.35
N TRP A 14 1.82 4.14 -7.03
CA TRP A 14 1.13 3.93 -8.30
C TRP A 14 0.39 2.60 -8.32
N PHE A 15 -0.89 2.63 -8.64
CA PHE A 15 -1.70 1.44 -8.93
C PHE A 15 -1.83 1.26 -10.43
N ASP A 16 -1.36 0.12 -10.95
CA ASP A 16 -1.31 -0.18 -12.39
C ASP A 16 -0.67 0.96 -13.20
N GLY A 17 0.41 1.54 -12.69
CA GLY A 17 1.11 2.67 -13.29
C GLY A 17 0.41 4.03 -13.17
N THR A 18 -0.78 4.11 -12.55
CA THR A 18 -1.47 5.37 -12.29
C THR A 18 -1.07 5.92 -10.93
N HIS A 19 -0.51 7.13 -10.91
CA HIS A 19 -0.12 7.80 -9.67
C HIS A 19 -1.33 8.00 -8.76
N THR A 20 -1.18 7.69 -7.48
CA THR A 20 -2.27 7.72 -6.50
C THR A 20 -1.86 8.54 -5.29
N GLU A 21 -2.65 9.56 -4.99
CA GLU A 21 -2.45 10.38 -3.81
C GLU A 21 -2.96 9.67 -2.55
N PHE A 22 -2.26 9.89 -1.44
CA PHE A 22 -2.60 9.36 -0.14
C PHE A 22 -2.13 10.31 0.97
N THR A 23 -2.70 10.14 2.16
CA THR A 23 -2.41 10.91 3.37
C THR A 23 -1.26 10.26 4.12
N HIS A 24 -1.38 8.96 4.40
CA HIS A 24 -0.32 8.16 4.99
C HIS A 24 -0.27 6.80 4.30
N ALA A 25 0.94 6.35 3.95
CA ALA A 25 1.17 4.99 3.50
C ALA A 25 2.52 4.48 3.99
N PHE A 26 2.58 3.20 4.30
CA PHE A 26 3.80 2.54 4.75
C PHE A 26 3.86 1.11 4.25
N ILE A 27 5.08 0.59 4.16
CA ILE A 27 5.34 -0.81 3.89
C ILE A 27 5.88 -1.50 5.14
N GLU A 28 5.32 -2.65 5.46
CA GLU A 28 5.85 -3.62 6.40
C GLU A 28 6.40 -4.82 5.61
N ARG A 29 7.67 -5.18 5.85
CA ARG A 29 8.33 -6.31 5.18
C ARG A 29 8.54 -7.46 6.14
N PHE A 30 7.85 -8.57 5.90
CA PHE A 30 8.11 -9.86 6.54
C PHE A 30 9.04 -10.70 5.66
N ALA A 31 9.42 -11.88 6.16
CA ALA A 31 10.37 -12.77 5.49
C ALA A 31 9.95 -13.20 4.07
N TYR A 32 8.64 -13.32 3.82
CA TYR A 32 8.08 -13.75 2.54
C TYR A 32 6.89 -12.91 2.07
N GLU A 33 6.45 -11.95 2.88
CA GLU A 33 5.23 -11.19 2.64
C GLU A 33 5.52 -9.72 2.87
N TRP A 34 5.08 -8.89 1.95
CA TRP A 34 5.13 -7.44 2.07
C TRP A 34 3.69 -6.93 2.15
N VAL A 35 3.46 -6.03 3.11
CA VAL A 35 2.16 -5.42 3.32
C VAL A 35 2.30 -3.92 3.15
N ILE A 36 1.57 -3.34 2.20
CA ILE A 36 1.40 -1.89 2.13
C ILE A 36 0.09 -1.53 2.79
N GLU A 37 0.15 -0.68 3.81
CA GLU A 37 -1.03 -0.11 4.45
C GLU A 37 -1.13 1.37 4.07
N ILE A 38 -2.33 1.79 3.67
CA ILE A 38 -2.65 3.17 3.33
C ILE A 38 -3.80 3.62 4.24
N VAL A 39 -3.62 4.76 4.90
CA VAL A 39 -4.64 5.37 5.74
C VAL A 39 -5.04 6.70 5.12
N ASN A 40 -6.32 6.83 4.78
CA ASN A 40 -6.86 8.04 4.16
C ASN A 40 -8.15 8.50 4.83
N PRO A 41 -8.34 9.80 5.10
CA PRO A 41 -9.59 10.34 5.62
C PRO A 41 -10.78 10.20 4.64
N GLN A 42 -10.49 10.08 3.34
CA GLN A 42 -11.48 9.91 2.28
C GLN A 42 -11.10 8.69 1.43
N PRO A 43 -12.07 7.91 0.93
CA PRO A 43 -11.76 6.77 0.06
C PRO A 43 -10.94 7.18 -1.16
N ILE A 44 -10.01 6.33 -1.59
CA ILE A 44 -9.24 6.55 -2.81
C ILE A 44 -10.15 6.18 -4.00
N PRO A 45 -10.53 7.13 -4.88
CA PRO A 45 -11.47 6.85 -5.97
C PRO A 45 -11.00 5.72 -6.88
N LEU A 46 -9.70 5.67 -7.18
CA LEU A 46 -9.11 4.65 -8.06
C LEU A 46 -9.27 3.22 -7.52
N ILE A 47 -9.31 3.03 -6.20
CA ILE A 47 -9.49 1.71 -5.58
C ILE A 47 -10.96 1.31 -5.56
N GLU A 48 -11.86 2.27 -5.32
CA GLU A 48 -13.31 2.04 -5.29
C GLU A 48 -13.89 1.78 -6.69
N ASP A 49 -13.34 2.43 -7.72
CA ASP A 49 -13.86 2.37 -9.10
C ASP A 49 -13.28 1.22 -9.93
N LYS A 50 -12.18 0.60 -9.50
CA LYS A 50 -11.52 -0.49 -10.23
C LYS A 50 -11.95 -1.85 -9.72
N ASP A 51 -12.58 -2.62 -10.60
CA ASP A 51 -12.90 -4.04 -10.36
C ASP A 51 -11.65 -4.91 -10.13
N TYR A 52 -10.48 -4.51 -10.64
CA TYR A 52 -9.22 -5.25 -10.50
C TYR A 52 -8.01 -4.30 -10.40
N LEU A 53 -7.32 -4.32 -9.25
CA LEU A 53 -5.99 -3.75 -9.06
C LEU A 53 -4.98 -4.88 -9.20
N MET A 54 -4.06 -4.80 -10.17
CA MET A 54 -3.16 -5.91 -10.51
C MET A 54 -1.78 -5.71 -9.91
N THR A 55 -1.26 -4.49 -10.00
CA THR A 55 0.12 -4.20 -9.61
C THR A 55 0.26 -2.88 -8.86
N LEU A 56 1.28 -2.83 -8.00
CA LEU A 56 1.61 -1.69 -7.18
C LEU A 56 3.09 -1.32 -7.40
N SER A 57 3.35 -0.05 -7.64
CA SER A 57 4.70 0.54 -7.61
C SER A 57 4.75 1.59 -6.52
N PHE A 58 5.91 1.77 -5.88
CA PHE A 58 6.06 2.71 -4.79
C PHE A 58 7.49 3.18 -4.61
N GLU A 59 7.62 4.36 -4.01
CA GLU A 59 8.87 4.95 -3.55
C GLU A 59 8.84 5.07 -2.03
N GLN A 60 9.94 4.72 -1.39
CA GLN A 60 10.14 4.80 0.05
C GLN A 60 10.80 6.12 0.44
N GLU A 61 10.66 6.51 1.71
CA GLU A 61 11.32 7.72 2.26
C GLU A 61 12.86 7.68 2.19
N ASP A 62 13.47 6.49 2.08
CA ASP A 62 14.91 6.30 1.91
C ASP A 62 15.37 6.41 0.43
N GLY A 63 14.42 6.66 -0.49
CA GLY A 63 14.65 6.78 -1.92
C GLY A 63 14.65 5.47 -2.70
N LEU A 64 14.41 4.31 -2.05
CA LEU A 64 14.25 3.05 -2.77
C LEU A 64 12.93 3.01 -3.54
N THR A 65 12.98 2.53 -4.79
CA THR A 65 11.81 2.41 -5.65
C THR A 65 11.56 0.94 -6.02
N PHE A 66 10.30 0.54 -5.96
CA PHE A 66 9.83 -0.78 -6.36
C PHE A 66 8.77 -0.62 -7.44
N SER A 67 8.87 -1.40 -8.51
CA SER A 67 8.02 -1.25 -9.68
C SER A 67 7.26 -2.53 -9.98
N SER A 68 5.96 -2.39 -10.26
CA SER A 68 5.10 -3.45 -10.79
C SER A 68 5.07 -4.72 -9.94
N ILE A 69 4.97 -4.59 -8.62
CA ILE A 69 4.80 -5.72 -7.72
C ILE A 69 3.34 -6.18 -7.79
N ASN A 70 3.13 -7.48 -7.97
CA ASN A 70 1.78 -8.04 -8.01
C ASN A 70 1.09 -7.90 -6.65
N ILE A 71 -0.16 -7.46 -6.69
CA ILE A 71 -1.06 -7.50 -5.54
C ILE A 71 -1.70 -8.89 -5.55
N GLU A 72 -1.45 -9.67 -4.50
CA GLU A 72 -1.96 -11.04 -4.38
C GLU A 72 -3.28 -11.09 -3.59
N ALA A 73 -3.44 -10.16 -2.64
CA ALA A 73 -4.70 -9.95 -1.92
C ALA A 73 -4.77 -8.50 -1.41
N TYR A 74 -5.97 -8.06 -1.06
CA TYR A 74 -6.18 -6.79 -0.38
C TYR A 74 -7.35 -6.83 0.59
N ASP A 75 -7.30 -5.96 1.60
CA ASP A 75 -8.43 -5.68 2.47
C ASP A 75 -8.70 -4.17 2.55
N ILE A 76 -9.97 -3.84 2.76
CA ILE A 76 -10.45 -2.47 2.93
C ILE A 76 -11.27 -2.41 4.20
N MET A 77 -10.86 -1.54 5.13
CA MET A 77 -11.59 -1.27 6.36
C MET A 77 -12.03 0.19 6.37
N GLN A 78 -13.33 0.41 6.19
CA GLN A 78 -13.93 1.73 6.26
C GLN A 78 -14.37 2.04 7.70
N GLY A 79 -13.76 3.04 8.31
CA GLY A 79 -14.17 3.61 9.59
C GLY A 79 -14.97 4.91 9.42
N GLU A 80 -15.36 5.53 10.54
CA GLU A 80 -16.07 6.82 10.52
C GLU A 80 -15.17 7.99 10.08
N GLU A 81 -13.88 7.97 10.46
CA GLU A 81 -12.94 9.07 10.22
C GLU A 81 -11.93 8.79 9.10
N PHE A 82 -11.64 7.52 8.83
CA PHE A 82 -10.64 7.11 7.85
C PHE A 82 -10.96 5.74 7.25
N THR A 83 -10.46 5.53 6.04
CA THR A 83 -10.42 4.24 5.34
C THR A 83 -9.00 3.73 5.35
N VAL A 84 -8.84 2.45 5.73
CA VAL A 84 -7.56 1.75 5.70
C VAL A 84 -7.59 0.74 4.56
N TYR A 85 -6.58 0.80 3.71
CA TYR A 85 -6.36 -0.16 2.64
C TYR A 85 -5.10 -0.96 2.95
N ARG A 86 -5.15 -2.28 2.81
CA ARG A 86 -3.96 -3.14 2.93
C ARG A 86 -3.79 -3.97 1.69
N PHE A 87 -2.57 -3.99 1.16
CA PHE A 87 -2.19 -4.75 -0.03
C PHE A 87 -1.11 -5.75 0.34
N TYR A 88 -1.39 -7.03 0.08
CA TYR A 88 -0.51 -8.14 0.36
C TYR A 88 0.22 -8.55 -0.91
N MET A 89 1.54 -8.64 -0.83
CA MET A 89 2.43 -8.94 -1.94
C MET A 89 3.45 -10.00 -1.51
N TYR A 90 3.82 -10.89 -2.43
CA TYR A 90 4.83 -11.94 -2.20
C TYR A 90 5.93 -11.81 -3.25
N PRO A 91 6.85 -10.82 -3.12
CA PRO A 91 7.92 -10.63 -4.09
C PRO A 91 8.85 -11.86 -4.12
N LEU A 92 9.15 -12.32 -5.34
CA LEU A 92 10.04 -13.46 -5.63
C LEU A 92 11.52 -13.13 -5.42
#